data_AF-M9PJT4-F1
#
_entry.id   AF-M9PJT4-F1
#
_cell.length_a   1.000
_cell.length_b   1.000
_cell.length_c   1.000
_cell.angle_alpha   90.00
_cell.angle_beta   90.00
_cell.angle_gamma   90.00
#
_symmetry.space_group_name_H-M   'P 1'
#
loop_
_entity.id
_entity.type
_entity.pdbx_description
1 polymer ?
#
loop_
_entity_poly.entity_id
_entity_poly.type
_entity_poly.pdbx_seq_one_letter_code
_entity_poly.pdbx_strand_id
1 'polypeptide(L)' 'SCSTFAAPQQINDIVHRTITPLIEQQKIPGMAVAVIYQGKPYYFTWGYADIAKKQPVTQQTL' A
#
# COMPACT_ATOMS: atom_id res chain seq x y z
N SER A 1 -8.22 30.96 -3.31
CA SER A 1 -8.93 29.69 -3.50
C SER A 1 -8.13 28.58 -2.88
N CYS A 2 -8.60 28.03 -1.75
CA CYS A 2 -7.96 26.90 -1.10
C CYS A 2 -8.20 25.67 -1.99
N SER A 3 -7.18 25.21 -2.70
CA SER A 3 -7.27 23.94 -3.41
C SER A 3 -7.40 22.87 -2.34
N THR A 4 -8.61 22.40 -2.10
CA THR A 4 -8.84 21.12 -1.44
C THR A 4 -8.19 20.08 -2.35
N PHE A 5 -6.92 19.79 -2.13
CA PHE A 5 -6.28 18.59 -2.66
C PHE A 5 -7.21 17.44 -2.31
N ALA A 6 -7.62 16.65 -3.29
CA ALA A 6 -8.39 15.44 -3.05
C ALA A 6 -7.52 14.49 -2.23
N ALA A 7 -7.52 14.66 -0.90
CA ALA A 7 -6.63 13.99 0.05
C ALA A 7 -6.49 12.46 -0.19
N PRO A 8 -7.52 11.72 -0.64
CA PRO A 8 -7.37 10.31 -1.00
C PRO A 8 -6.36 10.03 -2.12
N GLN A 9 -6.34 10.84 -3.19
CA GLN A 9 -5.43 10.65 -4.32
C GLN A 9 -3.98 10.92 -3.90
N GLN A 10 -3.78 11.98 -3.12
CA GLN A 10 -2.44 12.33 -2.63
C GLN A 10 -1.84 11.26 -1.71
N ILE A 11 -2.63 10.64 -0.83
CA ILE A 11 -2.16 9.55 0.04
C ILE A 11 -1.77 8.33 -0.81
N ASN A 12 -2.60 7.96 -1.79
CA ASN A 12 -2.30 6.87 -2.70
C ASN A 12 -0.95 7.06 -3.40
N ASP A 13 -0.72 8.25 -3.96
CA ASP A 13 0.48 8.54 -4.73
C ASP A 13 1.73 8.56 -3.84
N ILE A 14 1.61 9.13 -2.63
CA ILE A 14 2.70 9.15 -1.64
C ILE A 14 3.07 7.73 -1.21
N VAL A 15 2.08 6.87 -0.98
CA VAL A 15 2.34 5.49 -0.56
C VAL A 15 3.01 4.70 -1.70
N HIS A 16 2.44 4.72 -2.91
CA HIS A 16 3.00 3.97 -4.04
C HIS A 16 4.43 4.41 -4.40
N ARG A 17 4.69 5.72 -4.48
CA ARG A 17 6.04 6.23 -4.82
C ARG A 17 7.10 5.85 -3.78
N THR A 18 6.68 5.57 -2.54
CA THR A 18 7.60 5.24 -1.43
C THR A 18 7.80 3.74 -1.31
N ILE A 19 6.74 2.95 -1.45
CA ILE A 19 6.76 1.51 -1.17
C ILE A 19 7.17 0.68 -2.40
N THR A 20 6.74 1.05 -3.61
CA THR A 20 7.07 0.26 -4.82
C THR A 20 8.58 0.10 -5.03
N PRO A 21 9.41 1.16 -4.93
CA PRO A 21 10.86 1.01 -5.08
C PRO A 21 11.47 0.09 -4.02
N LEU A 22 10.96 0.13 -2.78
CA LEU A 22 11.42 -0.74 -1.69
C LEU A 22 11.15 -2.21 -1.99
N ILE A 23 9.92 -2.52 -2.46
CA ILE A 23 9.51 -3.87 -2.84
C ILE A 23 10.44 -4.42 -3.93
N GLU A 24 10.72 -3.63 -4.95
CA GLU A 24 11.59 -4.02 -6.07
C GLU A 24 13.04 -4.24 -5.62
N GLN A 25 13.62 -3.28 -4.90
CA GLN A 25 15.02 -3.30 -4.49
C GLN A 25 15.32 -4.45 -3.52
N GLN A 26 14.39 -4.75 -2.62
CA GLN A 26 14.57 -5.79 -1.61
C GLN A 26 13.92 -7.12 -2.00
N LYS A 27 13.32 -7.20 -3.19
CA LYS A 27 12.62 -8.40 -3.69
C LYS A 27 11.58 -8.92 -2.71
N ILE A 28 10.82 -8.00 -2.11
CA ILE A 28 9.78 -8.34 -1.14
C ILE A 28 8.63 -9.00 -1.90
N PRO A 29 8.25 -10.25 -1.59
CA PRO A 29 7.27 -10.99 -2.38
C PRO A 29 5.84 -10.45 -2.24
N GLY A 30 5.53 -9.84 -1.10
CA GLY A 30 4.25 -9.18 -0.85
C GLY A 30 4.29 -8.31 0.40
N MET A 31 3.41 -7.32 0.46
CA MET A 31 3.35 -6.35 1.56
C MET A 31 1.92 -5.85 1.77
N ALA A 32 1.52 -5.66 3.03
CA ALA A 32 0.29 -4.97 3.41
C ALA A 32 0.64 -3.71 4.21
N VAL A 33 0.09 -2.56 3.83
CA VAL A 33 0.31 -1.28 4.50
C VAL A 33 -1.03 -0.68 4.89
N ALA A 34 -1.16 -0.26 6.14
CA ALA A 34 -2.30 0.49 6.66
C ALA A 34 -1.86 1.90 7.06
N VAL A 35 -2.54 2.92 6.53
CA VAL A 35 -2.32 4.34 6.86
C VAL A 35 -3.58 4.88 7.49
N ILE A 36 -3.49 5.41 8.71
CA ILE A 36 -4.60 6.11 9.35
C ILE A 36 -4.36 7.62 9.20
N TYR A 37 -5.20 8.28 8.39
CA TYR A 37 -5.12 9.72 8.17
C TYR A 37 -6.46 10.37 8.49
N GLN A 38 -6.45 11.38 9.37
CA GLN A 38 -7.66 12.07 9.84
C GLN A 38 -8.76 11.11 10.33
N GLY A 39 -8.35 10.05 11.04
CA GLY A 39 -9.26 9.03 11.57
C GLY A 39 -9.83 8.06 10.51
N LYS A 40 -9.43 8.19 9.24
CA LYS A 40 -9.83 7.27 8.17
C LYS A 40 -8.69 6.29 7.84
N PRO A 41 -8.95 4.97 7.84
CA PRO A 41 -7.97 4.00 7.42
C PRO A 41 -7.91 3.90 5.88
N TYR A 42 -6.70 3.77 5.35
CA TYR A 42 -6.39 3.50 3.95
C TYR A 42 -5.47 2.30 3.89
N TYR A 43 -5.77 1.36 3.02
CA TYR A 43 -5.04 0.11 2.93
C TYR A 43 -4.49 -0.09 1.53
N PHE A 44 -3.28 -0.62 1.48
CA PHE A 44 -2.54 -0.87 0.26
C PHE A 44 -1.91 -2.25 0.36
N THR A 45 -2.02 -3.05 -0.69
CA THR A 45 -1.43 -4.39 -0.73
C THR A 45 -0.67 -4.59 -2.02
N TRP A 46 0.42 -5.35 -1.94
CA TRP A 46 1.25 -5.74 -3.07
C TRP A 46 1.56 -7.22 -3.00
N GLY A 47 1.64 -7.85 -4.17
CA GLY A 47 2.24 -9.17 -4.33
C GLY A 47 1.50 -10.31 -3.63
N TYR A 48 2.27 -11.32 -3.23
CA TYR A 48 1.78 -12.59 -2.72
C TYR A 48 2.26 -12.85 -1.29
N ALA A 49 1.35 -13.34 -0.44
CA ALA A 49 1.64 -13.88 0.88
C ALA A 49 2.28 -15.28 0.80
N ASP A 50 1.94 -16.05 -0.24
CA ASP A 50 2.55 -17.34 -0.56
C ASP A 50 2.83 -17.38 -2.07
N ILE A 51 4.11 -17.39 -2.44
CA ILE A 51 4.56 -17.39 -3.84
C ILE A 51 4.18 -18.70 -4.54
N ALA A 52 4.32 -19.84 -3.85
CA ALA A 52 4.08 -21.16 -4.43
C ALA A 52 2.59 -21.36 -4.73
N LYS A 53 1.72 -20.92 -3.82
CA LYS A 53 0.26 -20.98 -3.99
C LYS A 53 -0.31 -19.79 -4.76
N LYS A 54 0.52 -18.80 -5.11
CA LYS A 54 0.08 -17.51 -5.67
C LYS A 54 -1.02 -16.87 -4.82
N GLN A 55 -0.92 -17.00 -3.51
CA GLN A 55 -1.92 -16.44 -2.59
C GLN A 55 -1.67 -14.93 -2.46
N PRO A 56 -2.59 -14.06 -2.89
CA PRO A 56 -2.36 -12.61 -2.86
C PRO A 56 -2.32 -12.11 -1.42
N VAL A 57 -1.55 -11.04 -1.18
CA VAL A 57 -1.65 -10.30 0.07
C VAL A 57 -2.99 -9.59 0.15
N THR A 58 -3.62 -9.69 1.32
CA THR A 58 -4.85 -9.00 1.69
C THR A 58 -4.61 -8.13 2.93
N GLN A 59 -5.58 -7.29 3.27
CA GLN A 59 -5.52 -6.49 4.49
C GLN A 59 -5.50 -7.35 5.78
N GLN A 60 -5.92 -8.61 5.68
CA GLN A 60 -6.05 -9.55 6.80
C GLN A 60 -5.05 -10.70 6.71
N THR A 61 -3.98 -10.56 5.93
CA THR A 61 -2.90 -11.57 5.90
C THR A 61 -2.26 -11.66 7.28
N LEU A 62 -2.12 -12.90 7.79
CA LEU A 62 -1.56 -13.23 9.10
C LEU A 62 -0.11 -13.70 8.99
#